data_AF-A0A6L8MS00-F1
#
_entry.id   AF-A0A6L8MS00-F1
#
_cell.length_a   1.000
_cell.length_b   1.000
_cell.length_c   1.000
_cell.angle_alpha   90.00
_cell.angle_beta   90.00
_cell.angle_gamma   90.00
#
_symmetry.space_group_name_H-M   'P 1'
#
loop_
_entity.id
_entity.type
_entity.pdbx_description
1 polymer ?
#
loop_
_entity_poly.entity_id
_entity_poly.type
_entity_poly.pdbx_seq_one_letter_code
_entity_poly.pdbx_strand_id
1 'polypeptide(L)'
;MHAIAALDLEPIKVKLMHAASGAGWTLERANGVEFEYRRFLYLMKKYPFEQTAPLVDVDIFWHYHILDTIKYAADCDAVFGHFLHHFPYIGLRGEDDAAAHVRVGLRMKALYEDTFGEAYVRDAAPADTAHSGVAAADFAHSGVAAKVAHSGVAAQFAHSGVAGAQADAVIAAAQQSSFYSVRPRLPA
;
A
#
# COMPACT_ATOMS: atom_id res chain seq x y z
N MET A 1 16.75 -9.54 -10.19
CA MET A 1 16.57 -9.87 -8.76
C MET A 1 17.53 -9.09 -7.85
N HIS A 2 18.81 -8.92 -8.20
CA HIS A 2 19.79 -8.21 -7.36
C HIS A 2 19.38 -6.80 -6.92
N ALA A 3 18.83 -5.97 -7.81
CA ALA A 3 18.44 -4.58 -7.46
C ALA A 3 17.38 -4.50 -6.36
N ILE A 4 16.35 -5.36 -6.40
CA ILE A 4 15.28 -5.37 -5.37
C ILE A 4 15.84 -5.83 -4.04
N ALA A 5 16.72 -6.83 -4.01
CA ALA A 5 17.33 -7.31 -2.78
C ALA A 5 18.31 -6.28 -2.17
N ALA A 6 18.93 -5.43 -3.01
CA ALA A 6 19.88 -4.41 -2.58
C ALA A 6 19.22 -3.13 -2.02
N LEU A 7 17.90 -2.97 -2.14
CA LEU A 7 17.21 -1.81 -1.56
C LEU A 7 17.39 -1.79 -0.04
N ASP A 8 17.88 -0.67 0.48
CA ASP A 8 17.84 -0.36 1.90
C ASP A 8 16.43 0.12 2.28
N LEU A 9 15.64 -0.74 2.94
CA LEU A 9 14.28 -0.43 3.36
C LEU A 9 14.19 -0.15 4.88
N GLU A 10 15.32 -0.05 5.56
CA GLU A 10 15.36 0.17 7.01
C GLU A 10 14.70 1.50 7.43
N PRO A 11 14.92 2.64 6.75
CA PRO A 11 14.27 3.89 7.11
C PRO A 11 12.72 3.80 7.08
N ILE A 12 12.17 3.04 6.14
CA ILE A 12 10.72 2.83 6.00
C ILE A 12 10.20 2.06 7.21
N LYS A 13 10.89 0.98 7.60
CA LYS A 13 10.53 0.21 8.80
C LYS A 13 10.63 1.04 10.07
N VAL A 14 11.72 1.79 10.25
CA VAL A 14 11.88 2.70 11.41
C VAL A 14 10.71 3.67 11.48
N LYS A 15 10.30 4.24 10.35
CA LYS A 15 9.15 5.15 10.29
C LYS A 15 7.83 4.44 10.59
N LEU A 16 7.60 3.23 10.05
CA LEU A 16 6.40 2.43 10.33
C LEU A 16 6.28 2.03 11.81
N MET A 17 7.41 1.71 12.44
CA MET A 17 7.47 1.29 13.84
C MET A 17 7.31 2.46 14.83
N HIS A 18 7.56 3.70 14.39
CA HIS A 18 7.47 4.86 15.27
C HIS A 18 6.03 5.06 15.78
N ALA A 19 5.82 4.96 17.09
CA ALA A 19 4.49 4.92 17.69
C ALA A 19 3.63 6.17 17.44
N ALA A 20 4.22 7.37 17.48
CA ALA A 20 3.45 8.62 17.42
C ALA A 20 3.26 9.20 16.02
N SER A 21 4.11 8.80 15.06
CA SER A 21 4.15 9.41 13.72
C SER A 21 4.19 8.38 12.59
N GLY A 22 4.15 7.10 12.95
CA GLY A 22 4.08 5.95 12.07
C GLY A 22 2.83 5.12 12.36
N ALA A 23 2.85 3.87 11.93
CA ALA A 23 1.76 2.92 12.16
C ALA A 23 1.89 2.13 13.48
N GLY A 24 2.94 2.38 14.26
CA GLY A 24 3.20 1.69 15.53
C GLY A 24 3.47 0.19 15.38
N TRP A 25 4.03 -0.23 14.24
CA TRP A 25 4.28 -1.65 13.97
C TRP A 25 5.36 -2.24 14.88
N THR A 26 5.23 -3.53 15.17
CA THR A 26 6.33 -4.31 15.77
C THR A 26 7.42 -4.55 14.71
N LEU A 27 8.65 -4.80 15.16
CA LEU A 27 9.75 -5.18 14.28
C LEU A 27 9.43 -6.44 13.47
N GLU A 28 8.79 -7.42 14.11
CA GLU A 28 8.37 -8.67 13.46
C GLU A 28 7.40 -8.41 12.29
N ARG A 29 6.35 -7.60 12.52
CA ARG A 29 5.42 -7.21 11.45
C ARG A 29 6.15 -6.45 10.35
N ALA A 30 6.99 -5.49 10.70
CA ALA A 30 7.75 -4.70 9.71
C ALA A 30 8.64 -5.59 8.83
N ASN A 31 9.36 -6.55 9.42
CA ASN A 31 10.19 -7.50 8.67
C ASN A 31 9.35 -8.46 7.81
N GLY A 32 8.23 -8.97 8.35
CA GLY A 32 7.33 -9.84 7.62
C GLY A 32 6.69 -9.16 6.41
N VAL A 33 6.30 -7.89 6.55
CA VAL A 33 5.73 -7.09 5.47
C VAL A 33 6.80 -6.63 4.49
N GLU A 34 8.02 -6.29 4.94
CA GLU A 34 9.13 -5.96 4.04
C GLU A 34 9.41 -7.11 3.05
N PHE A 35 9.40 -8.35 3.54
CA PHE A 35 9.55 -9.53 2.70
C PHE A 35 8.48 -9.60 1.59
N GLU A 36 7.21 -9.40 1.95
CA GLU A 36 6.11 -9.37 0.98
C GLU A 36 6.16 -8.15 0.06
N TYR A 37 6.62 -7.00 0.55
CA TYR A 37 6.83 -5.81 -0.26
C TYR A 37 7.89 -6.03 -1.33
N ARG A 38 8.99 -6.73 -1.01
CA ARG A 38 10.00 -7.13 -2.01
C ARG A 38 9.42 -8.08 -3.06
N ARG A 39 8.54 -9.02 -2.67
CA ARG A 39 7.79 -9.88 -3.62
C ARG A 39 6.86 -9.06 -4.50
N PHE A 40 6.16 -8.08 -3.94
CA PHE A 40 5.33 -7.14 -4.69
C PHE A 40 6.14 -6.36 -5.74
N LEU A 41 7.29 -5.77 -5.37
CA LEU A 41 8.17 -5.07 -6.33
C LEU A 41 8.64 -6.00 -7.45
N TYR A 42 8.92 -7.27 -7.12
CA TYR A 42 9.28 -8.27 -8.12
C TYR A 42 8.14 -8.52 -9.12
N LEU A 43 6.90 -8.69 -8.64
CA LEU A 43 5.73 -8.86 -9.51
C LEU A 43 5.51 -7.62 -10.39
N MET A 44 5.66 -6.41 -9.85
CA MET A 44 5.51 -5.17 -10.62
C MET A 44 6.56 -5.05 -11.73
N LYS A 45 7.77 -5.58 -11.49
CA LYS A 45 8.82 -5.62 -12.51
C LYS A 45 8.59 -6.73 -13.55
N LYS A 46 8.15 -7.91 -13.11
CA LYS A 46 7.93 -9.07 -13.99
C LYS A 46 6.71 -8.88 -14.90
N TYR A 47 5.68 -8.21 -14.40
CA TYR A 47 4.40 -8.00 -15.09
C TYR A 47 4.04 -6.51 -15.20
N PRO A 48 4.83 -5.70 -15.93
CA PRO A 48 4.72 -4.24 -15.89
C PRO A 48 3.41 -3.67 -16.48
N PHE A 49 2.65 -4.50 -17.22
CA PHE A 49 1.39 -4.09 -17.86
C PHE A 49 0.14 -4.58 -17.13
N GLU A 50 0.29 -5.33 -16.04
CA GLU A 50 -0.82 -5.85 -15.27
C GLU A 50 -1.37 -4.81 -14.30
N GLN A 51 -2.69 -4.76 -14.18
CA GLN A 51 -3.35 -3.98 -13.15
C GLN A 51 -3.54 -4.85 -11.92
N THR A 52 -2.90 -4.45 -10.82
CA THR A 52 -2.86 -5.23 -9.59
C THR A 52 -2.97 -4.31 -8.37
N ALA A 53 -3.49 -4.84 -7.27
CA ALA A 53 -3.47 -4.18 -5.98
C ALA A 53 -2.86 -5.14 -4.94
N PRO A 54 -1.89 -4.70 -4.14
CA PRO A 54 -1.32 -5.53 -3.08
C PRO A 54 -2.28 -5.70 -1.90
N LEU A 55 -1.92 -6.54 -0.92
CA LEU A 55 -2.61 -6.58 0.37
C LEU A 55 -2.41 -5.27 1.14
N VAL A 56 -3.32 -4.98 2.07
CA VAL A 56 -3.36 -3.73 2.84
C VAL A 56 -2.02 -3.39 3.50
N ASP A 57 -1.39 -4.34 4.20
CA ASP A 57 -0.11 -4.08 4.87
C ASP A 57 1.01 -3.76 3.87
N VAL A 58 1.04 -4.44 2.73
CA VAL A 58 2.02 -4.17 1.67
C VAL A 58 1.75 -2.80 1.02
N ASP A 59 0.50 -2.41 0.85
CA ASP A 59 0.11 -1.07 0.37
C ASP A 59 0.53 0.02 1.36
N ILE A 60 0.32 -0.19 2.67
CA ILE A 60 0.76 0.73 3.72
C ILE A 60 2.29 0.88 3.68
N PHE A 61 3.03 -0.22 3.60
CA PHE A 61 4.50 -0.16 3.46
C PHE A 61 4.89 0.66 2.23
N TRP A 62 4.21 0.43 1.10
CA TRP A 62 4.45 1.17 -0.13
C TRP A 62 4.17 2.67 0.02
N HIS A 63 3.08 3.07 0.69
CA HIS A 63 2.80 4.48 0.97
C HIS A 63 3.93 5.12 1.77
N TYR A 64 4.42 4.45 2.81
CA TYR A 64 5.52 4.96 3.62
C TYR A 64 6.83 5.06 2.84
N HIS A 65 7.06 4.16 1.89
CA HIS A 65 8.17 4.30 0.96
C HIS A 65 8.00 5.53 0.05
N ILE A 66 6.81 5.77 -0.50
CA ILE A 66 6.51 6.94 -1.35
C ILE A 66 6.72 8.28 -0.61
N LEU A 67 6.46 8.33 0.70
CA LEU A 67 6.62 9.55 1.50
C LEU A 67 8.07 10.08 1.50
N ASP A 68 9.07 9.22 1.40
CA ASP A 68 10.46 9.62 1.13
C ASP A 68 10.66 9.75 -0.39
N THR A 69 10.16 10.85 -0.95
CA THR A 69 10.07 11.04 -2.40
C THR A 69 11.40 10.93 -3.15
N ILE A 70 12.51 11.39 -2.55
CA ILE A 70 13.85 11.32 -3.14
C ILE A 70 14.31 9.88 -3.20
N LYS A 71 14.22 9.17 -2.06
CA LYS A 71 14.59 7.76 -1.99
C LYS A 71 13.72 6.91 -2.91
N TYR A 72 12.41 7.12 -2.88
CA TYR A 72 11.47 6.35 -3.69
C TYR A 72 11.73 6.51 -5.18
N ALA A 73 12.04 7.73 -5.64
CA ALA A 73 12.43 7.98 -7.02
C ALA A 73 13.71 7.24 -7.41
N ALA A 74 14.75 7.29 -6.56
CA ALA A 74 16.02 6.61 -6.80
C ALA A 74 15.88 5.08 -6.79
N ASP A 75 15.14 4.52 -5.83
CA ASP A 75 14.87 3.08 -5.73
C ASP A 75 14.03 2.61 -6.94
N CYS A 76 13.06 3.42 -7.38
CA CYS A 76 12.29 3.12 -8.58
C CYS A 76 13.16 3.12 -9.84
N ASP A 77 14.07 4.08 -10.00
CA ASP A 77 15.00 4.11 -11.14
C ASP A 77 15.92 2.88 -11.13
N ALA A 78 16.51 2.56 -9.98
CA ALA A 78 17.38 1.38 -9.83
C ALA A 78 16.65 0.05 -10.12
N VAL A 79 15.38 -0.06 -9.74
CA VAL A 79 14.60 -1.30 -9.90
C VAL A 79 13.92 -1.39 -11.26
N PHE A 80 13.25 -0.33 -11.70
CA PHE A 80 12.37 -0.33 -12.86
C PHE A 80 12.90 0.50 -14.04
N GLY A 81 13.87 1.38 -13.82
CA GLY A 81 14.31 2.39 -14.80
C GLY A 81 13.28 3.49 -15.04
N HIS A 82 12.25 3.57 -14.19
CA HIS A 82 11.19 4.58 -14.25
C HIS A 82 10.46 4.64 -12.91
N PHE A 83 9.71 5.72 -12.68
CA PHE A 83 8.92 5.89 -11.47
C PHE A 83 7.71 4.93 -11.46
N LEU A 84 7.58 4.11 -10.41
CA LEU A 84 6.47 3.19 -10.24
C LEU A 84 5.24 3.96 -9.68
N HIS A 85 4.36 4.47 -10.54
CA HIS A 85 3.25 5.31 -10.09
C HIS A 85 2.20 4.57 -9.22
N HIS A 86 1.75 5.17 -8.13
CA HIS A 86 0.64 4.66 -7.32
C HIS A 86 -0.68 5.34 -7.69
N PHE A 87 -1.78 4.57 -7.68
CA PHE A 87 -3.15 5.04 -7.85
C PHE A 87 -3.97 4.68 -6.60
N PRO A 88 -3.99 5.55 -5.56
CA PRO A 88 -4.53 5.21 -4.24
C PRO A 88 -6.06 5.33 -4.13
N TYR A 89 -6.77 5.55 -5.24
CA TYR A 89 -8.20 5.86 -5.23
C TYR A 89 -9.10 4.70 -5.68
N ILE A 90 -8.51 3.57 -6.09
CA ILE A 90 -9.28 2.42 -6.60
C ILE A 90 -10.20 1.86 -5.52
N GLY A 91 -11.47 1.65 -5.86
CA GLY A 91 -12.49 1.13 -4.96
C GLY A 91 -13.28 2.16 -4.18
N LEU A 92 -12.96 3.45 -4.31
CA LEU A 92 -13.59 4.52 -3.53
C LEU A 92 -14.72 5.25 -4.30
N ARG A 93 -14.89 4.98 -5.59
CA ARG A 93 -15.77 5.75 -6.50
C ARG A 93 -17.02 4.98 -6.94
N GLY A 94 -17.72 4.38 -6.00
CA GLY A 94 -18.96 3.63 -6.26
C GLY A 94 -18.74 2.16 -6.63
N GLU A 95 -19.83 1.48 -6.99
CA GLU A 95 -19.87 0.01 -7.11
C GLU A 95 -18.94 -0.53 -8.21
N ASP A 96 -18.88 0.12 -9.36
CA ASP A 96 -18.02 -0.30 -10.47
C ASP A 96 -16.52 -0.25 -10.12
N ASP A 97 -16.11 0.79 -9.39
CA ASP A 97 -14.73 0.99 -8.94
C ASP A 97 -14.38 0.00 -7.81
N ALA A 98 -15.34 -0.29 -6.92
CA ALA A 98 -15.20 -1.34 -5.90
C ALA A 98 -15.04 -2.73 -6.56
N ALA A 99 -15.84 -3.03 -7.58
CA ALA A 99 -15.69 -4.26 -8.36
C ALA A 99 -14.34 -4.30 -9.10
N ALA A 100 -13.84 -3.16 -9.59
CA ALA A 100 -12.51 -3.07 -10.19
C ALA A 100 -11.41 -3.37 -9.16
N HIS A 101 -11.51 -2.85 -7.94
CA HIS A 101 -10.58 -3.13 -6.86
C HIS A 101 -10.50 -4.64 -6.56
N VAL A 102 -11.65 -5.31 -6.47
CA VAL A 102 -11.69 -6.78 -6.30
C VAL A 102 -10.98 -7.49 -7.45
N ARG A 103 -11.25 -7.11 -8.71
CA ARG A 103 -10.61 -7.74 -9.88
C ARG A 103 -9.08 -7.60 -9.85
N VAL A 104 -8.54 -6.43 -9.54
CA VAL A 104 -7.08 -6.22 -9.50
C VAL A 104 -6.42 -6.93 -8.31
N GLY A 105 -7.12 -7.07 -7.18
CA GLY A 105 -6.65 -7.88 -6.04
C GLY A 105 -6.61 -9.37 -6.38
N LEU A 106 -7.64 -9.89 -7.05
CA LEU A 106 -7.65 -11.28 -7.56
C LEU A 106 -6.55 -11.50 -8.61
N ARG A 107 -6.29 -10.50 -9.45
CA ARG A 107 -5.19 -10.57 -10.42
C ARG A 107 -3.82 -10.66 -9.72
N MET A 108 -3.62 -9.85 -8.68
CA MET A 108 -2.40 -9.92 -7.84
C MET A 108 -2.21 -11.31 -7.25
N LYS A 109 -3.27 -11.87 -6.63
CA LYS A 109 -3.25 -13.22 -6.06
C LYS A 109 -2.79 -14.26 -7.08
N ALA A 110 -3.42 -14.27 -8.26
CA ALA A 110 -3.09 -15.23 -9.31
C ALA A 110 -1.63 -15.12 -9.76
N LEU A 111 -1.12 -13.90 -9.96
CA LEU A 111 0.28 -13.68 -10.36
C LEU A 111 1.27 -14.08 -9.28
N TYR A 112 0.93 -13.85 -8.01
CA TYR A 112 1.74 -14.25 -6.87
C TYR A 112 1.86 -15.76 -6.78
N GLU A 113 0.72 -16.47 -6.77
CA GLU A 113 0.66 -17.93 -6.63
C GLU A 113 1.36 -18.63 -7.80
N ASP A 114 1.17 -18.14 -9.04
CA ASP A 114 1.89 -18.62 -10.23
C ASP A 114 3.41 -18.39 -10.14
N THR A 115 3.82 -17.25 -9.60
CA THR A 115 5.24 -16.87 -9.57
C THR A 115 6.02 -17.55 -8.46
N PHE A 116 5.42 -17.72 -7.28
CA PHE A 116 6.11 -18.19 -6.08
C PHE A 116 5.73 -19.62 -5.69
N GLY A 117 4.65 -20.18 -6.24
CA GLY A 117 4.14 -21.49 -5.84
C GLY A 117 3.64 -21.54 -4.39
N GLU A 118 3.37 -20.37 -3.81
CA GLU A 118 2.91 -20.19 -2.43
C GLU A 118 1.56 -19.48 -2.41
N ALA A 119 0.70 -19.82 -1.45
CA ALA A 119 -0.57 -19.13 -1.25
C ALA A 119 -0.34 -17.65 -0.96
N TYR A 120 -1.07 -16.77 -1.65
CA TYR A 120 -0.88 -15.31 -1.49
C TYR A 120 -1.38 -14.80 -0.13
N VAL A 121 -2.46 -15.39 0.37
CA VAL A 121 -2.94 -15.17 1.74
C VAL A 121 -2.61 -16.43 2.52
N ARG A 122 -1.77 -16.29 3.54
CA ARG A 122 -1.41 -17.38 4.45
C ARG A 122 -2.19 -17.20 5.76
N ASP A 123 -2.70 -18.31 6.28
CA ASP A 123 -3.28 -18.33 7.63
C ASP A 123 -2.21 -17.94 8.65
N ALA A 124 -2.62 -17.29 9.74
CA ALA A 124 -1.71 -16.99 10.84
C ALA A 124 -1.15 -18.30 11.39
N ALA A 125 0.16 -18.52 11.22
CA ALA A 125 0.84 -19.60 11.90
C ALA A 125 0.68 -19.41 13.42
N PRO A 126 0.50 -20.49 14.20
CA PRO A 126 0.56 -20.40 15.66
C PRO A 126 1.87 -19.71 16.08
N ALA A 127 1.78 -18.86 17.10
CA ALA A 127 2.72 -17.81 17.49
C ALA A 127 4.21 -18.22 17.66
N ASP A 128 4.53 -19.51 17.62
CA ASP A 128 5.90 -20.03 17.74
C ASP A 128 6.59 -20.32 16.39
N THR A 129 5.96 -20.02 15.26
CA THR A 129 6.55 -20.28 13.92
C THR A 129 6.18 -19.20 12.89
N ALA A 130 6.52 -17.93 13.15
CA ALA A 130 6.21 -16.86 12.22
C ALA A 130 7.33 -16.64 11.17
N HIS A 131 7.16 -17.24 9.99
CA HIS A 131 7.79 -16.79 8.76
C HIS A 131 6.77 -16.04 7.90
N SER A 132 7.03 -14.74 7.72
CA SER A 132 6.51 -13.86 6.65
C SER A 132 5.00 -13.59 6.55
N GLY A 133 4.66 -12.30 6.55
CA GLY A 133 3.43 -11.74 5.99
C GLY A 133 2.12 -12.32 6.53
N VAL A 134 1.80 -12.02 7.79
CA VAL A 134 0.47 -12.29 8.36
C VAL A 134 -0.47 -11.12 8.06
N ALA A 135 -1.63 -11.41 7.50
CA ALA A 135 -2.76 -10.50 7.65
C ALA A 135 -3.20 -10.58 9.11
N ALA A 136 -3.03 -9.49 9.86
CA ALA A 136 -3.61 -9.40 11.20
C ALA A 136 -5.13 -9.61 11.08
N ALA A 137 -5.66 -10.57 11.84
CA ALA A 137 -7.07 -10.97 11.78
C ALA A 137 -8.07 -9.82 12.06
N ASP A 138 -7.58 -8.69 12.58
CA ASP A 138 -8.42 -7.55 13.00
C ASP A 138 -8.53 -6.41 11.96
N PHE A 139 -7.90 -6.51 10.78
CA PHE A 139 -7.97 -5.43 9.77
C PHE A 139 -8.21 -5.90 8.32
N ALA A 140 -9.02 -6.94 8.16
CA ALA A 140 -9.63 -7.25 6.87
C ALA A 140 -10.71 -6.20 6.53
N HIS A 141 -10.32 -5.02 6.04
CA HIS A 141 -11.24 -4.11 5.37
C HIS A 141 -11.28 -4.39 3.87
N SER A 142 -11.75 -5.58 3.51
CA SER A 142 -12.37 -5.79 2.20
C SER A 142 -13.88 -5.60 2.36
N GLY A 143 -14.33 -4.35 2.17
CA GLY A 143 -15.71 -4.01 1.86
C GLY A 143 -16.76 -4.30 2.92
N VAL A 144 -16.92 -3.43 3.92
CA VAL A 144 -18.23 -3.13 4.52
C VAL A 144 -18.24 -1.65 4.92
N ALA A 145 -19.36 -0.98 4.65
CA ALA A 145 -19.59 0.44 4.88
C ALA A 145 -18.99 0.96 6.20
N ALA A 146 -18.15 1.99 6.11
CA ALA A 146 -17.72 2.78 7.25
C ALA A 146 -18.96 3.41 7.90
N LYS A 147 -19.46 2.77 8.97
CA LYS A 147 -20.20 3.50 9.99
C LYS A 147 -19.20 4.44 10.65
N VAL A 148 -19.48 5.73 10.51
CA VAL A 148 -18.90 6.82 11.29
C VAL A 148 -18.79 6.38 12.75
N ALA A 149 -17.57 6.39 13.28
CA ALA A 149 -17.32 6.39 14.71
C ALA A 149 -16.26 7.45 15.01
N HIS A 150 -16.73 8.63 15.38
CA HIS A 150 -15.96 9.55 16.19
C HIS A 150 -15.70 8.89 17.55
N SER A 151 -14.44 8.74 17.94
CA SER A 151 -14.07 8.66 19.35
C SER A 151 -12.89 9.59 19.57
N GLY A 152 -13.17 10.65 20.31
CA GLY A 152 -12.17 11.67 20.65
C GLY A 152 -11.11 11.12 21.59
N VAL A 153 -9.87 11.41 21.26
CA VAL A 153 -8.85 11.80 22.25
C VAL A 153 -8.10 12.97 21.63
N ALA A 154 -8.12 14.12 22.30
CA ALA A 154 -7.37 15.29 21.90
C ALA A 154 -5.87 14.97 22.01
N ALA A 155 -5.20 14.79 20.86
CA ALA A 155 -3.76 14.81 20.76
C ALA A 155 -3.36 16.07 20.01
N GLN A 156 -2.52 16.88 20.66
CA GLN A 156 -2.06 18.18 20.18
C GLN A 156 -1.45 18.06 18.78
N PHE A 157 -2.01 18.79 17.82
CA PHE A 157 -1.48 18.88 16.47
C PHE A 157 -0.21 19.75 16.49
N ALA A 158 0.90 19.21 15.98
CA ALA A 158 2.02 20.04 15.55
C ALA A 158 1.59 20.75 14.26
N HIS A 159 1.32 22.05 14.37
CA HIS A 159 0.97 22.90 13.24
C HIS A 159 2.20 23.23 12.38
N SER A 160 2.12 22.91 11.09
CA SER A 160 2.74 23.72 10.04
C SER A 160 1.68 24.01 9.00
N GLY A 161 1.02 25.16 9.11
CA GLY A 161 -0.04 25.57 8.19
C GLY A 161 -1.24 26.21 8.90
N VAL A 162 -1.32 27.52 8.74
CA VAL A 162 -2.32 28.52 9.17
C VAL A 162 -3.77 28.01 9.34
N ALA A 163 -4.42 28.53 10.40
CA ALA A 163 -5.78 28.24 10.85
C ALA A 163 -6.90 28.70 9.90
N GLY A 164 -8.02 27.96 9.91
CA GLY A 164 -9.35 28.53 9.68
C GLY A 164 -10.25 27.74 8.71
N ALA A 165 -11.47 27.47 9.19
CA ALA A 165 -12.67 26.98 8.49
C ALA A 165 -12.82 25.45 8.29
N GLN A 166 -13.78 24.89 9.04
CA GLN A 166 -14.53 23.69 8.71
C GLN A 166 -15.00 23.74 7.26
N ALA A 167 -14.67 22.71 6.49
CA ALA A 167 -15.36 22.42 5.25
C ALA A 167 -16.00 21.03 5.40
N ASP A 168 -17.29 21.01 5.73
CA ASP A 168 -18.16 19.88 5.40
C ASP A 168 -18.22 19.81 3.87
N ALA A 169 -17.27 19.10 3.27
CA ALA A 169 -17.23 18.89 1.83
C ALA A 169 -17.93 17.57 1.51
N VAL A 170 -19.21 17.71 1.14
CA VAL A 170 -19.94 16.81 0.25
C VAL A 170 -18.97 16.29 -0.82
N ILE A 171 -18.65 15.00 -0.81
CA ILE A 171 -17.98 14.35 -1.95
C ILE A 171 -19.05 14.24 -3.05
N ALA A 172 -19.41 15.38 -3.63
CA ALA A 172 -20.08 15.44 -4.90
C ALA A 172 -19.11 14.80 -5.88
N ALA A 173 -19.59 13.77 -6.59
CA ALA A 173 -18.87 13.01 -7.60
C ALA A 173 -17.84 13.88 -8.31
N ALA A 174 -16.58 13.79 -7.87
CA ALA A 174 -15.49 14.50 -8.51
C ALA A 174 -15.45 13.96 -9.93
N GLN A 175 -15.80 14.82 -10.89
CA GLN A 175 -15.80 14.49 -12.31
C GLN A 175 -14.49 13.79 -12.62
N GLN A 176 -14.58 12.61 -13.23
CA GLN A 176 -13.46 11.81 -13.67
C GLN A 176 -12.50 12.69 -14.48
N SER A 177 -11.43 13.18 -13.88
CA SER A 177 -10.32 13.70 -14.68
C SER A 177 -9.73 12.49 -15.40
N SER A 178 -9.60 12.55 -16.72
CA SER A 178 -9.03 11.48 -17.56
C SER A 178 -7.63 11.03 -17.12
N PHE A 179 -6.96 11.81 -16.28
CA PHE A 179 -5.68 11.49 -15.68
C PHE A 179 -5.71 10.26 -14.75
N TYR A 180 -6.86 9.91 -14.17
CA TYR A 180 -7.01 8.94 -13.07
C TYR A 180 -7.83 7.69 -13.43
N SER A 181 -8.05 7.41 -14.73
CA SER A 181 -8.75 6.21 -15.19
C SER A 181 -7.80 5.06 -15.53
N VAL A 182 -6.52 5.35 -15.75
CA VAL A 182 -5.46 4.39 -16.09
C VAL A 182 -4.20 4.83 -15.37
N ARG A 183 -3.37 3.88 -14.90
CA ARG A 183 -2.06 4.20 -14.30
C ARG A 183 -1.29 5.16 -15.24
N PRO A 184 -0.93 6.37 -14.79
CA PRO A 184 -0.24 7.33 -15.64
C PRO A 184 1.07 6.73 -16.17
N ARG A 185 1.30 6.83 -17.47
CA ARG A 185 2.55 6.46 -18.13
C ARG A 185 3.20 7.74 -18.62
N LEU A 186 4.46 7.98 -18.27
CA LEU A 186 5.24 9.00 -18.97
C LEU A 186 5.52 8.49 -20.40
N PRO A 187 5.43 9.34 -21.43
CA PRO A 187 5.86 8.97 -22.77
C PRO A 187 7.37 8.68 -22.75
N ALA A 188 7.77 7.70 -23.57
CA ALA A 188 9.17 7.33 -23.79
C ALA A 188 9.98 8.45 -24.46
#